data_AF-A0A526PSB2-F1
#
_entry.id   AF-A0A526PSB2-F1
#
_cell.length_a   1.000
_cell.length_b   1.000
_cell.length_c   1.000
_cell.angle_alpha   90.00
_cell.angle_beta   90.00
_cell.angle_gamma   90.00
#
_symmetry.space_group_name_H-M   'P 1'
#
loop_
_entity.id
_entity.type
_entity.pdbx_description
1 polymer ?
#
loop_
_entity_poly.entity_id
_entity_poly.type
_entity_poly.pdbx_seq_one_letter_code
_entity_poly.pdbx_strand_id
1 'polypeptide(L)'
;VPYWIAQIIGAIIASLALWIIVSGQVGGHTGGFGANGWDEAKWGVSSAFLWELIATFTFVTVILGVTAQNHSTTFAGLVIGLTLAGLHFAIIPVTGTSLNPARSI
;
A
#
# COMPACT_ATOMS: atom_id res chain seq x y z
N VAL A 1 -11.77 16.01 -2.03
CA VAL A 1 -12.46 15.39 -0.86
C VAL A 1 -13.27 14.15 -1.21
N PRO A 2 -14.15 14.18 -2.23
CA PRO A 2 -14.96 13.00 -2.58
C PRO A 2 -14.12 11.74 -2.90
N TYR A 3 -12.97 11.95 -3.55
CA TYR A 3 -12.08 10.88 -3.97
C TYR A 3 -11.53 10.04 -2.79
N TRP A 4 -10.96 10.67 -1.75
CA TRP A 4 -10.37 9.93 -0.64
C TRP A 4 -11.43 9.31 0.28
N ILE A 5 -12.63 9.89 0.37
CA ILE A 5 -13.78 9.26 1.04
C ILE A 5 -14.17 7.96 0.32
N ALA A 6 -14.31 8.00 -1.01
CA ALA A 6 -14.64 6.80 -1.79
C ALA A 6 -13.57 5.71 -1.65
N GLN A 7 -12.29 6.09 -1.63
CA GLN A 7 -11.18 5.15 -1.41
C GLN A 7 -11.25 4.48 -0.03
N ILE A 8 -11.47 5.26 1.04
CA ILE A 8 -11.59 4.74 2.41
C ILE A 8 -12.78 3.78 2.52
N ILE A 9 -13.96 4.17 2.00
CA ILE A 9 -15.14 3.29 1.98
C ILE A 9 -14.83 1.98 1.26
N GLY A 10 -14.19 2.05 0.09
CA GLY A 10 -13.79 0.86 -0.66
C GLY A 10 -12.84 -0.04 0.12
N ALA A 11 -11.84 0.52 0.80
CA ALA A 11 -10.89 -0.23 1.62
C ALA A 11 -11.54 -0.92 2.82
N ILE A 12 -12.49 -0.24 3.49
CA ILE A 12 -13.27 -0.81 4.60
C ILE A 12 -14.13 -1.98 4.10
N ILE A 13 -14.81 -1.82 2.96
CA ILE A 13 -15.62 -2.89 2.36
C ILE A 13 -14.74 -4.09 1.99
N ALA A 14 -13.57 -3.86 1.39
CA ALA A 14 -12.63 -4.91 1.04
C ALA A 14 -12.11 -5.66 2.30
N SER A 15 -11.82 -4.93 3.37
CA SER A 15 -11.38 -5.50 4.66
C SER A 15 -12.49 -6.33 5.32
N LEU A 16 -13.75 -5.86 5.26
CA LEU A 16 -14.91 -6.63 5.73
C LEU A 16 -15.09 -7.92 4.93
N ALA A 17 -14.96 -7.84 3.60
CA ALA A 17 -15.02 -9.02 2.73
C ALA A 17 -13.91 -10.03 3.09
N LEU A 18 -12.67 -9.58 3.30
CA LEU A 18 -11.58 -10.43 3.76
C LEU A 18 -11.87 -11.07 5.12
N TRP A 19 -12.42 -10.31 6.08
CA TRP A 19 -12.79 -10.83 7.39
C TRP A 19 -13.85 -11.94 7.29
N ILE A 20 -14.88 -11.78 6.45
CA ILE A 20 -15.89 -12.81 6.22
C ILE A 20 -15.25 -14.09 5.66
N ILE A 21 -14.36 -13.95 4.67
CA ILE A 21 -13.66 -15.08 4.05
C ILE A 21 -12.82 -15.83 5.10
N VAL A 22 -12.01 -15.10 5.86
CA VAL A 22 -11.06 -15.67 6.83
C VAL A 22 -11.78 -16.23 8.07
N SER A 23 -12.95 -15.70 8.43
CA SER A 23 -13.77 -16.23 9.53
C SER A 23 -14.29 -17.65 9.25
N GLY A 24 -14.34 -18.06 7.98
CA GLY A 24 -14.65 -19.43 7.58
C GLY A 24 -13.47 -20.41 7.69
N GLN A 25 -12.28 -19.96 8.08
CA GLN A 25 -11.08 -20.80 8.15
C GLN A 25 -11.19 -21.82 9.29
N VAL A 26 -11.12 -23.11 8.96
CA VAL A 26 -11.07 -24.20 9.94
C VAL A 26 -9.83 -24.04 10.83
N GLY A 27 -10.01 -24.05 12.15
CA GLY A 27 -8.93 -23.82 13.11
C GLY A 27 -8.71 -22.34 13.48
N GLY A 28 -9.47 -21.41 12.90
CA GLY A 28 -9.38 -19.98 13.19
C GLY A 28 -8.19 -19.27 12.53
N HIS A 29 -8.11 -17.95 12.74
CA HIS A 29 -7.08 -17.08 12.18
C HIS A 29 -6.41 -16.24 13.28
N THR A 30 -5.08 -16.11 13.20
CA THR A 30 -4.27 -15.35 14.18
C THR A 30 -3.37 -14.28 13.53
N GLY A 31 -3.51 -14.04 12.23
CA GLY A 31 -2.72 -13.06 11.50
C GLY A 31 -3.23 -11.62 11.69
N GLY A 32 -2.39 -10.65 11.36
CA GLY A 32 -2.71 -9.22 11.44
C GLY A 32 -3.55 -8.68 10.28
N PHE A 33 -4.23 -9.52 9.50
CA PHE A 33 -5.05 -9.14 8.33
C PHE A 33 -4.33 -8.25 7.29
N GLY A 34 -3.00 -8.37 7.22
CA GLY A 34 -2.18 -7.53 6.34
C GLY A 34 -2.11 -6.06 6.76
N ALA A 35 -2.41 -5.73 8.01
CA ALA A 35 -2.22 -4.39 8.55
C ALA A 35 -0.74 -3.96 8.46
N ASN A 36 -0.55 -2.66 8.23
CA ASN A 36 0.77 -2.06 8.22
C ASN A 36 1.29 -1.81 9.64
N GLY A 37 2.59 -1.90 9.81
CA GLY A 37 3.26 -1.73 11.09
C GLY A 37 4.71 -2.13 10.99
N TRP A 38 5.51 -1.69 11.95
CA TRP A 38 6.91 -2.09 12.05
C TRP A 38 7.18 -2.67 13.43
N ASP A 39 8.24 -3.48 13.51
CA ASP A 39 8.76 -3.98 14.78
C ASP A 39 9.58 -2.86 15.44
N GLU A 40 9.04 -2.23 16.48
CA GLU A 40 9.69 -1.11 17.19
C GLU A 40 11.05 -1.51 17.82
N ALA A 41 11.28 -2.81 18.06
CA ALA A 41 12.59 -3.28 18.53
C ALA A 41 13.64 -3.34 17.41
N LYS A 42 13.22 -3.31 16.13
CA LYS A 42 14.12 -3.35 14.96
C LYS A 42 14.23 -2.01 14.25
N TRP A 43 13.15 -1.24 14.21
CA TRP A 43 13.09 0.02 13.48
C TRP A 43 12.53 1.15 14.37
N GLY A 44 13.23 2.27 14.40
CA GLY A 44 12.71 3.49 14.99
C GLY A 44 11.64 4.14 14.10
N VAL A 45 10.74 4.91 14.71
CA VAL A 45 9.66 5.62 14.00
C VAL A 45 10.18 6.52 12.86
N SER A 46 11.35 7.15 13.04
CA SER A 46 11.98 7.99 12.02
C SER A 46 12.41 7.18 10.79
N SER A 47 12.87 5.94 10.99
CA SER A 47 13.23 5.02 9.90
C SER A 47 11.98 4.58 9.15
N ALA A 48 10.94 4.12 9.86
CA ALA A 48 9.67 3.73 9.26
C ALA A 48 9.07 4.88 8.43
N PHE A 49 9.06 6.10 8.99
CA PHE A 49 8.62 7.30 8.31
C PHE A 49 9.43 7.61 7.05
N LEU A 50 10.76 7.62 7.14
CA LEU A 50 11.62 7.98 6.01
C LEU A 50 11.50 6.97 4.86
N TRP A 51 11.35 5.69 5.18
CA TRP A 51 11.09 4.64 4.19
C TRP A 51 9.78 4.86 3.44
N GLU A 52 8.67 5.03 4.16
CA GLU A 52 7.35 5.30 3.55
C GLU A 52 7.35 6.60 2.75
N LEU A 53 8.07 7.63 3.21
CA LEU A 53 8.21 8.90 2.51
C LEU A 53 8.91 8.73 1.15
N ILE A 54 10.10 8.09 1.14
CA ILE A 54 10.88 7.89 -0.09
C ILE A 54 10.12 7.02 -1.09
N ALA A 55 9.47 5.96 -0.59
CA ALA A 55 8.72 5.04 -1.42
C ALA A 55 7.49 5.69 -2.04
N THR A 56 6.71 6.43 -1.24
CA THR A 56 5.55 7.19 -1.74
C THR A 56 5.99 8.26 -2.73
N PHE A 57 7.07 8.99 -2.45
CA PHE A 57 7.64 9.98 -3.36
C PHE A 57 8.04 9.34 -4.70
N THR A 58 8.72 8.19 -4.64
CA THR A 58 9.12 7.43 -5.84
C THR A 58 7.88 7.00 -6.64
N PHE A 59 6.87 6.46 -5.96
CA PHE A 59 5.64 6.01 -6.61
C PHE A 59 4.90 7.15 -7.31
N VAL A 60 4.73 8.28 -6.64
CA VAL A 60 4.10 9.49 -7.22
C VAL A 60 4.94 10.03 -8.37
N THR A 61 6.26 10.05 -8.25
CA THR A 61 7.16 10.51 -9.32
C THR A 61 7.01 9.65 -10.57
N VAL A 62 6.93 8.32 -10.42
CA VAL A 62 6.69 7.41 -11.55
C VAL A 62 5.32 7.66 -12.18
N ILE A 63 4.26 7.79 -11.38
CA ILE A 63 2.91 8.10 -11.87
C ILE A 63 2.93 9.38 -12.72
N LEU A 64 3.52 10.46 -12.20
CA LEU A 64 3.63 11.73 -12.92
C LEU A 64 4.46 11.59 -14.19
N GLY A 65 5.57 10.86 -14.15
CA GLY A 65 6.45 10.64 -15.30
C GLY A 65 5.76 9.93 -16.47
N VAL A 66 5.06 8.82 -16.18
CA VAL A 66 4.42 7.99 -17.23
C VAL A 66 3.07 8.53 -17.71
N THR A 67 2.53 9.54 -17.03
CA THR A 67 1.27 10.21 -17.41
C THR A 67 1.46 11.65 -17.90
N ALA A 68 2.68 12.19 -17.82
CA ALA A 68 2.99 13.54 -18.33
C ALA A 68 2.77 13.62 -19.84
N GLN A 69 2.19 14.73 -20.34
CA GLN A 69 1.83 14.90 -21.75
C GLN A 69 2.99 14.60 -22.72
N ASN A 70 4.21 15.01 -22.37
CA ASN A 70 5.39 14.86 -23.24
C ASN A 70 6.06 13.48 -23.17
N HIS A 71 5.74 12.67 -22.15
CA HIS A 71 6.36 11.36 -21.90
C HIS A 71 5.31 10.27 -21.62
N SER A 72 4.06 10.53 -21.97
CA SER A 72 2.96 9.61 -21.71
C SER A 72 3.11 8.35 -22.55
N THR A 73 2.76 7.22 -21.95
CA THR A 73 2.84 5.91 -22.60
C THR A 73 1.52 5.18 -22.45
N THR A 74 1.12 4.42 -23.47
CA THR A 74 -0.04 3.51 -23.42
C THR A 74 0.13 2.47 -22.30
N PHE A 75 1.36 2.21 -21.87
CA PHE A 75 1.68 1.27 -20.79
C PHE A 75 1.66 1.90 -19.39
N ALA A 76 1.17 3.14 -19.21
CA ALA A 76 1.19 3.84 -17.93
C ALA A 76 0.65 2.99 -16.77
N GLY A 77 -0.49 2.33 -16.96
CA GLY A 77 -1.08 1.45 -15.94
C GLY A 77 -0.17 0.27 -15.56
N LEU A 78 0.50 -0.35 -16.54
CA LEU A 78 1.43 -1.45 -16.29
C LEU A 78 2.65 -0.96 -15.50
N VAL A 79 3.23 0.19 -15.88
CA VAL A 79 4.39 0.75 -15.19
C VAL A 79 4.05 1.13 -13.75
N ILE A 80 2.88 1.75 -13.53
CA ILE A 80 2.40 2.09 -12.17
C ILE A 80 2.23 0.82 -11.34
N GLY A 81 1.56 -0.22 -11.89
CA GLY A 81 1.36 -1.49 -11.19
C GLY A 81 2.66 -2.21 -10.84
N LEU A 82 3.59 -2.31 -11.78
CA LEU A 82 4.90 -2.94 -11.56
C LEU A 82 5.76 -2.15 -10.57
N THR A 83 5.67 -0.82 -10.58
CA THR A 83 6.36 0.02 -9.59
C THR A 83 5.85 -0.25 -8.20
N LEU A 84 4.52 -0.33 -8.02
CA LEU A 84 3.92 -0.68 -6.73
C LEU A 84 4.38 -2.07 -6.26
N ALA A 85 4.39 -3.07 -7.15
CA ALA A 85 4.88 -4.41 -6.83
C ALA A 85 6.35 -4.42 -6.43
N GLY A 86 7.21 -3.70 -7.16
CA GLY A 86 8.64 -3.56 -6.84
C GLY A 86 8.87 -2.92 -5.48
N LEU A 87 8.13 -1.86 -5.14
CA LEU A 87 8.20 -1.23 -3.82
C LEU A 87 7.77 -2.19 -2.69
N HIS A 88 6.76 -3.03 -2.93
CA HIS A 88 6.36 -4.05 -1.95
C HIS A 88 7.48 -5.06 -1.69
N PHE A 89 8.17 -5.53 -2.73
CA PHE A 89 9.30 -6.46 -2.55
C PHE A 89 10.43 -5.86 -1.70
N ALA A 90 10.64 -4.55 -1.78
CA ALA A 90 11.67 -3.86 -1.01
C ALA A 90 11.25 -3.56 0.45
N ILE A 91 9.97 -3.21 0.69
CA ILE A 91 9.56 -2.50 1.93
C ILE A 91 8.73 -3.36 2.87
N ILE A 92 8.14 -4.49 2.42
CA ILE A 92 7.34 -5.38 3.28
C ILE A 92 8.06 -5.72 4.60
N PRO A 93 9.39 -6.02 4.64
CA PRO A 93 10.09 -6.36 5.88
C PRO A 93 10.23 -5.20 6.89
N VAL A 94 9.98 -3.95 6.49
CA VAL A 94 10.14 -2.77 7.33
C VAL A 94 8.81 -2.33 7.93
N THR A 95 7.81 -2.02 7.10
CA THR A 95 6.52 -1.41 7.52
C THR A 95 5.30 -2.20 7.05
N GLY A 96 5.50 -3.34 6.37
CA GLY A 96 4.44 -4.03 5.63
C GLY A 96 3.98 -3.29 4.37
N THR A 97 4.64 -2.18 4.00
CA THR A 97 4.38 -1.33 2.83
C THR A 97 2.99 -0.70 2.83
N SER A 98 2.88 0.54 3.33
CA SER A 98 1.62 1.28 3.28
C SER A 98 1.43 1.92 1.91
N LEU A 99 2.23 2.95 1.60
CA LEU A 99 2.16 3.78 0.39
C LEU A 99 0.80 4.42 0.08
N ASN A 100 -0.22 4.15 0.89
CA ASN A 100 -1.61 4.49 0.65
C ASN A 100 -2.38 4.55 1.98
N PRO A 101 -2.73 5.76 2.47
CA PRO A 101 -3.47 5.93 3.72
C PRO A 101 -4.81 5.19 3.78
N ALA A 102 -5.54 5.11 2.65
CA ALA A 102 -6.82 4.41 2.62
C ALA A 102 -6.68 2.90 2.79
N ARG A 103 -5.53 2.31 2.41
CA ARG A 103 -5.26 0.87 2.56
C ARG A 103 -4.83 0.49 3.98
N SER A 104 -4.35 1.47 4.76
CA SER A 104 -3.79 1.22 6.09
C SER A 104 -4.74 1.55 7.25
N ILE A 105 -5.85 2.24 6.97
CA ILE A 105 -6.92 2.55 7.94
C ILE A 105 -7.93 1.42 8.04
#